data_AF-A0A061P0P4-F1
#
_entry.id   AF-A0A061P0P4-F1
#
_cell.length_a   1.000
_cell.length_b   1.000
_cell.length_c   1.000
_cell.angle_alpha   90.00
_cell.angle_beta   90.00
_cell.angle_gamma   90.00
#
_symmetry.space_group_name_H-M   'P 1'
#
loop_
_entity.id
_entity.type
_entity.pdbx_description
1 polymer ?
#
loop_
_entity_poly.entity_id
_entity_poly.type
_entity_poly.pdbx_seq_one_letter_code
_entity_poly.pdbx_strand_id
1 'polypeptide(L)'
;MEKAQELYDHMNMKPLMMSGEIDGHIGDRLMEALWRESLHIVNDGVATTEEVDKAIVYGPGLRWALMGPFMTLHLAGGNEACAICWNSSAQH
;
A
#
# COMPACT_ATOMS: atom_id res chain seq x y z
N MET A 1 -7.64 1.95 -24.66
CA MET A 1 -6.64 1.81 -23.60
C MET A 1 -5.34 2.51 -23.98
N GLU A 2 -4.65 2.07 -25.04
CA GLU A 2 -3.37 2.64 -25.49
C GLU A 2 -3.39 4.17 -25.74
N LYS A 3 -4.39 4.66 -26.49
CA LYS A 3 -4.57 6.12 -26.73
C LYS A 3 -4.81 6.95 -25.46
N ALA A 4 -5.45 6.37 -24.44
CA ALA A 4 -5.71 7.07 -23.19
C ALA A 4 -4.42 7.15 -22.35
N GLN A 5 -3.67 6.06 -22.30
CA GLN A 5 -2.36 6.01 -21.66
C GLN A 5 -1.40 7.03 -22.26
N GLU A 6 -1.27 7.06 -23.59
CA GLU A 6 -0.44 8.03 -24.30
C GLU A 6 -0.82 9.48 -23.94
N LEU A 7 -2.11 9.80 -23.92
CA LEU A 7 -2.59 11.15 -23.58
C LEU A 7 -2.22 11.54 -22.14
N TYR A 8 -2.41 10.64 -21.17
CA TYR A 8 -2.08 10.90 -19.77
C TYR A 8 -0.56 10.99 -19.53
N ASP A 9 0.23 10.16 -20.23
CA ASP A 9 1.69 10.21 -20.18
C ASP A 9 2.23 11.55 -20.74
N HIS A 10 1.64 12.07 -21.83
CA HIS A 10 2.00 13.40 -22.37
C HIS A 10 1.71 14.54 -21.38
N MET A 11 0.79 14.34 -20.44
CA MET A 11 0.47 15.29 -19.37
C MET A 11 1.30 15.06 -18.10
N ASN A 12 2.35 14.23 -18.15
CA ASN A 12 3.15 13.80 -17.00
C ASN A 12 2.35 13.10 -15.89
N MET A 13 1.16 12.59 -16.19
CA MET A 13 0.41 11.74 -15.27
C MET A 13 0.99 10.32 -15.30
N LYS A 14 0.72 9.53 -14.26
CA LYS A 14 1.14 8.12 -14.17
C LYS A 14 -0.11 7.24 -14.21
N PRO A 15 -0.64 6.92 -15.41
CA PRO A 15 -1.85 6.12 -15.53
C PRO A 15 -1.59 4.69 -15.02
N LEU A 16 -2.48 4.20 -14.17
CA LEU A 16 -2.44 2.82 -13.67
C LEU A 16 -3.28 1.92 -14.57
N MET A 17 -2.64 0.95 -15.21
CA MET A 17 -3.32 -0.05 -16.03
C MET A 17 -3.81 -1.20 -15.16
N MET A 18 -5.12 -1.33 -15.01
CA MET A 18 -5.74 -2.41 -14.23
C MET A 18 -6.30 -3.47 -15.17
N SER A 19 -6.03 -4.75 -14.88
CA SER A 19 -6.53 -5.91 -15.65
C SER A 19 -7.94 -6.34 -15.22
N GLY A 20 -8.44 -5.86 -14.09
CA GLY A 20 -9.77 -6.12 -13.56
C GLY A 20 -10.33 -4.89 -12.86
N GLU A 21 -11.65 -4.76 -12.88
CA GLU A 21 -12.36 -3.66 -12.22
C GLU A 21 -12.48 -3.97 -10.72
N ILE A 22 -12.01 -3.06 -9.89
CA ILE A 22 -12.10 -3.16 -8.45
C ILE A 22 -12.81 -1.89 -7.96
N ASP A 23 -13.93 -2.07 -7.25
CA ASP A 23 -14.63 -0.97 -6.60
C ASP A 23 -13.67 -0.23 -5.65
N GLY A 24 -13.57 1.09 -5.83
CA GLY A 24 -12.80 1.98 -4.97
C GLY A 24 -11.35 2.26 -5.39
N HIS A 25 -10.89 1.86 -6.59
CA HIS A 25 -9.47 1.95 -6.97
C HIS A 25 -8.52 1.19 -6.00
N ILE A 26 -7.35 0.77 -6.48
CA ILE A 26 -6.42 -0.01 -5.65
C ILE A 26 -5.91 0.83 -4.46
N GLY A 27 -5.72 2.14 -4.67
CA GLY A 27 -5.24 3.06 -3.63
C GLY A 27 -6.19 3.16 -2.44
N ASP A 28 -7.48 3.43 -2.66
CA ASP A 28 -8.41 3.65 -1.55
C ASP A 28 -8.68 2.35 -0.78
N ARG A 29 -8.65 1.19 -1.46
CA ARG A 29 -8.75 -0.11 -0.77
C ARG A 29 -7.58 -0.39 0.16
N LEU A 30 -6.36 -0.07 -0.25
CA LEU A 30 -5.18 -0.20 0.61
C LEU A 30 -5.23 0.78 1.77
N MET A 31 -5.67 2.02 1.52
CA MET A 31 -5.89 3.02 2.55
C MET A 31 -6.94 2.57 3.58
N GLU A 32 -8.05 2.01 3.11
CA GLU A 32 -9.12 1.49 3.96
C GLU A 32 -8.66 0.29 4.81
N ALA A 33 -7.86 -0.63 4.23
CA ALA A 33 -7.30 -1.74 4.98
C ALA A 33 -6.37 -1.27 6.10
N LEU A 34 -5.49 -0.30 5.80
CA LEU A 34 -4.63 0.32 6.80
C LEU A 34 -5.46 1.02 7.88
N TRP A 35 -6.51 1.74 7.48
CA TRP A 35 -7.37 2.46 8.41
C TRP A 35 -8.12 1.52 9.36
N ARG A 36 -8.67 0.40 8.85
CA ARG A 36 -9.34 -0.61 9.70
C ARG A 36 -8.40 -1.19 10.75
N GLU A 37 -7.17 -1.52 10.36
CA GLU A 37 -6.19 -2.04 11.32
C GLU A 37 -5.81 -1.00 12.38
N SER A 38 -5.62 0.26 11.98
CA SER A 38 -5.38 1.35 12.92
C SER A 38 -6.51 1.49 13.95
N LEU A 39 -7.77 1.33 13.53
CA LEU A 39 -8.92 1.34 14.44
C LEU A 39 -8.90 0.16 15.42
N HIS A 40 -8.51 -1.03 14.97
CA HIS A 40 -8.36 -2.20 15.86
C HIS A 40 -7.29 -1.99 16.92
N ILE A 41 -6.11 -1.48 16.54
CA ILE A 41 -5.01 -1.18 17.47
C ILE A 41 -5.45 -0.19 18.55
N VAL A 42 -6.19 0.86 18.15
CA VAL A 42 -6.70 1.87 19.08
C VAL A 42 -7.79 1.29 19.97
N ASN A 43 -8.70 0.49 19.42
CA ASN A 43 -9.78 -0.16 20.18
C ASN A 43 -9.24 -1.13 21.24
N ASP A 44 -8.16 -1.85 20.94
CA ASP A 44 -7.52 -2.79 21.85
C ASP A 44 -6.64 -2.07 22.90
N GLY A 45 -6.55 -0.73 22.84
CA GLY A 45 -5.78 0.08 23.77
C GLY A 45 -4.27 -0.07 23.63
N VAL A 46 -3.80 -0.62 22.51
CA VAL A 46 -2.37 -0.87 22.24
C VAL A 46 -1.63 0.44 21.95
N ALA A 47 -2.29 1.39 21.28
CA ALA A 47 -1.74 2.71 20.98
C ALA A 47 -2.85 3.77 20.86
N THR A 48 -2.48 5.03 21.05
CA THR A 48 -3.35 6.18 20.72
C THR A 48 -3.35 6.47 19.22
N THR A 49 -4.36 7.20 18.74
CA THR A 49 -4.43 7.63 17.33
C THR A 49 -3.19 8.43 16.91
N GLU A 50 -2.66 9.27 17.80
CA GLU A 50 -1.45 10.07 17.54
C GLU A 50 -0.20 9.19 17.40
N GLU A 51 -0.07 8.15 18.23
CA GLU A 51 1.05 7.21 18.14
C GLU A 51 0.98 6.39 16.84
N VAL A 52 -0.22 5.99 16.41
CA VAL A 52 -0.43 5.31 15.12
C VAL A 52 -0.04 6.22 13.95
N ASP A 53 -0.49 7.48 13.96
CA ASP A 53 -0.12 8.46 12.94
C ASP A 53 1.40 8.67 12.89
N LYS A 54 2.04 8.86 14.05
CA LYS A 54 3.50 8.99 14.14
C LYS A 54 4.22 7.74 13.62
N ALA A 55 3.71 6.55 13.95
CA ALA A 55 4.30 5.30 13.48
C ALA A 55 4.28 5.20 11.96
N ILE A 56 3.18 5.63 11.30
CA ILE A 56 3.09 5.65 9.83
C ILE A 56 3.96 6.76 9.23
N VAL A 57 3.79 8.01 9.68
CA VAL A 57 4.49 9.18 9.12
C VAL A 57 6.01 9.04 9.23
N TYR A 58 6.51 8.64 10.39
CA TYR A 58 7.95 8.54 10.65
C TYR A 58 8.52 7.13 10.38
N GLY A 59 7.68 6.16 10.04
CA GLY A 59 8.08 4.79 9.73
C GLY A 59 7.90 4.45 8.24
N PRO A 60 6.93 3.57 7.88
CA PRO A 60 6.78 3.09 6.53
C PRO A 60 6.25 4.14 5.54
N GLY A 61 5.48 5.14 5.99
CA GLY A 61 4.86 6.15 5.13
C GLY A 61 5.89 6.97 4.35
N LEU A 62 7.00 7.36 4.99
CA LEU A 62 8.10 8.05 4.32
C LEU A 62 8.73 7.19 3.21
N ARG A 63 8.87 5.87 3.43
CA ARG A 63 9.40 4.95 2.42
C ARG A 63 8.39 4.75 1.29
N TRP A 64 7.11 4.62 1.62
CA TRP A 64 6.02 4.45 0.65
C TRP A 64 5.86 5.61 -0.32
N ALA A 65 6.14 6.83 0.13
CA ALA A 65 6.17 8.01 -0.75
C ALA A 65 7.23 7.91 -1.86
N LEU A 66 8.33 7.17 -1.62
CA LEU A 66 9.40 6.96 -2.58
C LEU A 66 9.25 5.64 -3.36
N MET A 67 8.78 4.59 -2.68
CA MET A 67 8.71 3.24 -3.20
C MET A 67 7.55 2.46 -2.57
N GLY A 68 6.71 1.83 -3.41
CA GLY A 68 5.57 1.04 -2.93
C GLY A 68 5.95 -0.13 -2.00
N PRO A 69 4.96 -0.75 -1.34
CA PRO A 69 5.18 -1.75 -0.30
C PRO A 69 5.98 -2.97 -0.79
N PHE A 70 5.73 -3.45 -2.01
CA PHE A 70 6.45 -4.60 -2.58
C PHE A 70 7.94 -4.30 -2.80
N MET A 71 8.28 -3.13 -3.33
CA MET A 71 9.68 -2.75 -3.55
C MET A 71 10.39 -2.56 -2.21
N THR A 72 9.73 -1.94 -1.23
CA THR A 72 10.29 -1.73 0.11
C THR A 72 10.61 -3.06 0.79
N LEU A 73 9.69 -4.04 0.72
CA LEU A 73 9.88 -5.36 1.32
C LEU A 73 10.91 -6.20 0.58
N HIS A 74 10.92 -6.13 -0.75
CA HIS A 74 11.93 -6.81 -1.56
C HIS A 74 13.35 -6.32 -1.23
N LEU A 75 13.54 -5.01 -1.05
CA LEU A 75 14.84 -4.46 -0.62
C LEU A 75 15.20 -4.86 0.82
N ALA A 76 14.21 -5.07 1.69
CA ALA A 76 14.44 -5.43 3.09
C ALA A 76 14.85 -6.90 3.29
N GLY A 77 14.36 -7.83 2.46
CA GLY A 77 14.65 -9.27 2.65
C GLY A 77 14.80 -10.08 1.37
N GLY A 78 15.11 -9.43 0.24
CA GLY A 78 15.36 -10.07 -1.04
C GLY A 78 14.14 -10.80 -1.62
N ASN A 79 14.39 -11.83 -2.44
CA ASN A 79 13.32 -12.66 -3.02
C ASN A 79 12.51 -13.41 -1.96
N GLU A 80 13.09 -13.70 -0.80
CA GLU A 80 12.44 -14.48 0.26
C GLU A 80 11.37 -13.67 1.00
N ALA A 81 11.56 -12.36 1.19
CA ALA A 81 10.57 -11.50 1.82
C ALA A 81 9.22 -11.48 1.06
N CYS A 82 9.26 -11.40 -0.27
CA CYS A 82 8.04 -11.47 -1.09
C CYS A 82 7.37 -12.86 -1.01
N ALA A 83 8.16 -13.94 -0.96
CA ALA A 83 7.63 -15.29 -0.89
C ALA A 83 6.99 -15.62 0.47
N ILE A 84 7.57 -15.13 1.58
CA ILE A 84 7.00 -15.30 2.93
C ILE A 84 5.67 -14.55 3.06
N CYS A 85 5.61 -13.29 2.60
CA CYS A 85 4.36 -12.51 2.62
C CYS A 85 3.26 -13.14 1.75
N TRP A 86 3.60 -13.74 0.60
CA TRP A 86 2.64 -14.42 -0.26
C TRP A 86 2.09 -15.71 0.37
N ASN A 87 2.96 -16.52 0.99
CA ASN A 87 2.53 -17.76 1.63
C ASN A 87 1.75 -17.55 2.94
N SER A 88 1.93 -16.42 3.63
CA SER A 88 1.14 -16.08 4.81
C SER A 88 -0.21 -15.42 4.47
N SER A 89 -0.29 -14.66 3.38
CA SER A 89 -1.54 -14.05 2.91
C SER A 89 -2.48 -15.04 2.23
N ALA A 90 -1.98 -16.17 1.75
CA ALA A 90 -2.80 -17.28 1.22
C ALA A 90 -3.50 -18.12 2.32
N GLN A 91 -3.27 -17.82 3.61
CA GLN A 91 -3.83 -18.56 4.75
C GLN A 91 -5.00 -17.85 5.45
N HIS A 92 -5.48 -16.71 4.94
CA HIS A 92 -6.63 -15.98 5.47
C HIS A 92 -7.67 -15.71 4.37
#